data_AF-A0A2S1YQX8-F1
#
_entry.id   AF-A0A2S1YQX8-F1
#
_cell.length_a   1.000
_cell.length_b   1.000
_cell.length_c   1.000
_cell.angle_alpha   90.00
_cell.angle_beta   90.00
_cell.angle_gamma   90.00
#
_symmetry.space_group_name_H-M   'P 1'
#
loop_
_entity.id
_entity.type
_entity.pdbx_description
1 polymer ?
#
loop_
_entity_poly.entity_id
_entity_poly.type
_entity_poly.pdbx_seq_one_letter_code
_entity_poly.pdbx_strand_id
1 'polypeptide(L)'
;MIHQIDTTDNVVAFRALAEVTKDDFLTAVVPAVEHLVKQINEINFLLVLDTDIQNFTAGAWLQDALLGLEHLGKWNRAAIVTDTDEIISFTNGFSFIIPGEFRGYKRVEFNKALNWVEGNIS
;
A
#
# COMPACT_ATOMS: atom_id res chain seq x y z
N MET A 1 -6.25 -8.63 11.06
CA MET A 1 -7.16 -7.46 11.23
C MET A 1 -6.52 -6.25 10.57
N ILE A 2 -7.27 -5.53 9.73
CA ILE A 2 -6.82 -4.36 8.97
C ILE A 2 -7.53 -3.13 9.53
N HIS A 3 -6.78 -2.07 9.80
CA HIS A 3 -7.30 -0.79 10.27
C HIS A 3 -6.97 0.30 9.28
N GLN A 4 -7.95 1.13 8.93
CA GLN A 4 -7.69 2.36 8.19
C GLN A 4 -7.02 3.37 9.13
N ILE A 5 -6.04 4.09 8.60
CA ILE A 5 -5.32 5.17 9.28
C ILE A 5 -5.92 6.48 8.77
N ASP A 6 -6.19 7.42 9.68
CA ASP A 6 -6.63 8.76 9.32
C ASP A 6 -5.51 9.51 8.58
N THR A 7 -5.82 10.03 7.40
CA THR A 7 -4.91 10.78 6.51
C THR A 7 -5.62 11.99 5.91
N THR A 8 -4.91 12.74 5.08
CA THR A 8 -5.52 13.73 4.18
C THR A 8 -6.44 13.07 3.14
N ASP A 9 -7.38 13.84 2.59
CA ASP A 9 -8.41 13.37 1.65
C ASP A 9 -7.86 12.80 0.32
N ASN A 10 -6.59 13.05 0.01
CA ASN A 10 -5.95 12.60 -1.22
C ASN A 10 -5.22 11.25 -1.08
N VAL A 11 -5.22 10.62 0.09
CA VAL A 11 -4.56 9.33 0.38
C VAL A 11 -5.51 8.40 1.10
N VAL A 12 -5.35 7.09 0.88
CA VAL A 12 -5.91 6.07 1.77
C VAL A 12 -4.79 5.23 2.36
N ALA A 13 -4.81 5.06 3.69
CA ALA A 13 -3.76 4.36 4.41
C ALA A 13 -4.33 3.28 5.33
N PHE A 14 -3.61 2.17 5.46
CA PHE A 14 -4.04 1.01 6.22
C PHE A 14 -2.89 0.41 7.04
N ARG A 15 -3.23 -0.28 8.13
CA ARG A 15 -2.33 -1.08 8.95
C ARG A 15 -2.87 -2.48 9.14
N ALA A 16 -2.07 -3.48 8.79
CA ALA A 16 -2.32 -4.89 9.04
C ALA A 16 -1.52 -5.35 10.27
N LEU A 17 -2.24 -5.77 11.33
CA LEU A 17 -1.63 -6.13 12.63
C LEU A 17 -1.45 -7.64 12.87
N ALA A 18 -2.02 -8.48 12.01
CA ALA A 18 -1.98 -9.94 12.12
C ALA A 18 -1.93 -10.54 10.71
N GLU A 19 -1.81 -11.87 10.60
CA GLU A 19 -1.93 -12.53 9.30
C GLU A 19 -3.23 -12.07 8.62
N VAL A 20 -3.05 -11.59 7.39
CA VAL A 20 -4.10 -11.00 6.57
C VAL A 20 -4.14 -11.80 5.29
N THR A 21 -5.33 -12.25 4.92
CA THR A 21 -5.56 -12.89 3.63
C THR A 21 -5.77 -11.82 2.56
N LYS A 22 -5.66 -12.22 1.29
CA LYS A 22 -6.03 -11.37 0.15
C LYS A 22 -7.47 -10.87 0.27
N ASP A 23 -8.39 -11.71 0.71
CA ASP A 23 -9.81 -11.36 0.81
C ASP A 23 -10.08 -10.37 1.93
N ASP A 24 -9.41 -10.51 3.08
CA ASP A 24 -9.45 -9.52 4.16
C ASP A 24 -8.95 -8.16 3.66
N PHE A 25 -7.84 -8.16 2.91
CA PHE A 25 -7.27 -6.97 2.30
C PHE A 25 -8.25 -6.29 1.36
N LEU A 26 -8.76 -7.01 0.36
CA LEU A 26 -9.64 -6.43 -0.65
C LEU A 26 -10.94 -5.91 -0.03
N THR A 27 -11.51 -6.64 0.92
CA THR A 27 -12.74 -6.23 1.62
C THR A 27 -12.57 -4.90 2.36
N ALA A 28 -11.41 -4.70 3.00
CA ALA A 28 -11.12 -3.46 3.73
C ALA A 28 -10.69 -2.31 2.80
N VAL A 29 -9.89 -2.60 1.77
CA VAL A 29 -9.18 -1.59 0.98
C VAL A 29 -10.00 -1.10 -0.22
N VAL A 30 -10.69 -1.98 -0.93
CA VAL A 30 -11.42 -1.64 -2.17
C VAL A 30 -12.40 -0.49 -1.97
N PRO A 31 -13.27 -0.48 -0.93
CA PRO A 31 -14.25 0.59 -0.77
C PRO A 31 -13.61 1.97 -0.60
N ALA A 32 -12.49 2.06 0.12
CA ALA A 32 -11.79 3.32 0.34
C ALA A 32 -11.06 3.78 -0.92
N VAL A 33 -10.42 2.87 -1.65
CA VAL A 33 -9.75 3.19 -2.93
C VAL A 33 -10.77 3.64 -3.96
N GLU A 34 -11.92 2.98 -4.08
CA GLU A 34 -13.00 3.43 -4.97
C GLU A 34 -13.50 4.84 -4.63
N HIS A 35 -13.60 5.17 -3.33
CA HIS A 35 -13.98 6.51 -2.89
C HIS A 35 -12.93 7.54 -3.31
N LEU A 36 -11.66 7.27 -3.05
CA LEU A 36 -10.54 8.14 -3.42
C LEU A 36 -10.50 8.38 -4.94
N VAL A 37 -10.58 7.31 -5.73
CA VAL A 37 -10.50 7.42 -7.19
C VAL A 37 -11.68 8.22 -7.76
N LYS A 38 -12.89 8.10 -7.18
CA LYS A 38 -14.03 8.94 -7.58
C LYS A 38 -13.77 10.45 -7.37
N GLN A 39 -12.91 10.81 -6.42
CA GLN A 39 -12.58 12.20 -6.11
C GLN A 39 -11.43 12.74 -6.95
N ILE A 40 -10.34 11.98 -7.09
CA ILE A 40 -9.09 12.49 -7.67
C ILE A 40 -8.61 11.73 -8.92
N ASN A 41 -9.29 10.65 -9.32
CA ASN A 41 -8.95 9.80 -10.45
C ASN A 41 -7.54 9.14 -10.38
N GLU A 42 -6.98 9.08 -9.18
CA GLU A 42 -5.66 8.54 -8.87
C GLU A 42 -5.69 7.73 -7.58
N ILE A 43 -4.70 6.85 -7.41
CA ILE A 43 -4.50 6.05 -6.21
C ILE A 43 -3.22 6.52 -5.53
N ASN A 44 -3.39 7.15 -4.37
CA ASN A 44 -2.32 7.36 -3.40
C ASN A 44 -2.59 6.47 -2.19
N PHE A 45 -1.67 5.53 -1.92
CA PHE A 45 -1.93 4.39 -1.05
C PHE A 45 -0.78 4.12 -0.08
N LEU A 46 -1.09 3.82 1.18
CA LEU A 46 -0.11 3.35 2.14
C LEU A 46 -0.60 2.10 2.86
N LEU A 47 0.27 1.09 2.95
CA LEU A 47 0.01 -0.11 3.76
C LEU A 47 1.16 -0.35 4.73
N VAL A 48 0.84 -0.38 6.01
CA VAL A 48 1.75 -0.83 7.07
C VAL A 48 1.50 -2.30 7.35
N LEU A 49 2.54 -3.12 7.20
CA LEU A 49 2.55 -4.53 7.57
C LEU A 49 3.29 -4.66 8.92
N ASP A 50 2.51 -4.73 10.01
CA ASP A 50 2.99 -4.81 11.40
C ASP A 50 3.12 -6.27 11.89
N THR A 51 3.35 -7.20 10.96
CA THR A 51 3.41 -8.63 11.21
C THR A 51 4.80 -9.17 10.91
N ASP A 52 5.27 -10.07 11.77
CA ASP A 52 6.47 -10.89 11.49
C ASP A 52 6.10 -11.90 10.40
N ILE A 53 6.03 -11.43 9.16
CA ILE A 53 5.73 -12.31 8.04
C ILE A 53 7.00 -13.01 7.62
N GLN A 54 7.22 -14.20 8.17
CA GLN A 54 8.41 -15.00 7.86
C GLN A 54 8.39 -15.68 6.49
N ASN A 55 7.35 -15.48 5.64
CA ASN A 55 7.18 -16.33 4.46
C ASN A 55 6.88 -15.59 3.14
N PHE A 56 7.52 -16.11 2.09
CA PHE A 56 7.39 -15.82 0.65
C PHE A 56 5.95 -15.64 0.14
N THR A 57 4.96 -16.23 0.82
CA THR A 57 3.54 -16.14 0.49
C THR A 57 2.97 -14.72 0.59
N ALA A 58 3.55 -13.85 1.43
CA ALA A 58 3.01 -12.50 1.60
C ALA A 58 3.25 -11.57 0.42
N GLY A 59 4.44 -11.66 -0.19
CA GLY A 59 4.73 -10.92 -1.41
C GLY A 59 3.80 -11.35 -2.56
N ALA A 60 3.51 -12.64 -2.66
CA ALA A 60 2.68 -13.19 -3.73
C ALA A 60 1.22 -12.70 -3.67
N TRP A 61 0.55 -12.78 -2.51
CA TRP A 61 -0.81 -12.28 -2.41
C TRP A 61 -0.87 -10.75 -2.49
N LEU A 62 0.13 -10.04 -1.93
CA LEU A 62 0.20 -8.59 -1.97
C LEU A 62 0.34 -8.09 -3.40
N GLN A 63 1.18 -8.75 -4.20
CA GLN A 63 1.28 -8.51 -5.63
C GLN A 63 -0.08 -8.58 -6.32
N ASP A 64 -0.79 -9.70 -6.15
CA ASP A 64 -2.09 -9.89 -6.79
C ASP A 64 -3.14 -8.87 -6.31
N ALA A 65 -3.06 -8.47 -5.04
CA ALA A 65 -3.95 -7.48 -4.47
C ALA A 65 -3.70 -6.09 -5.06
N LEU A 66 -2.44 -5.65 -5.14
CA LEU A 66 -2.06 -4.36 -5.73
C LEU A 66 -2.39 -4.30 -7.23
N LEU A 67 -2.15 -5.38 -7.99
CA LEU A 67 -2.59 -5.47 -9.38
C LEU A 67 -4.11 -5.37 -9.52
N GLY A 68 -4.86 -6.00 -8.60
CA GLY A 68 -6.32 -5.91 -8.58
C GLY A 68 -6.85 -4.49 -8.40
N LEU A 69 -6.15 -3.65 -7.64
CA LEU A 69 -6.54 -2.25 -7.41
C LEU A 69 -6.30 -1.34 -8.63
N GLU A 70 -5.40 -1.72 -9.55
CA GLU A 70 -5.16 -0.96 -10.79
C GLU A 70 -6.43 -0.85 -11.66
N HIS A 71 -7.35 -1.81 -11.54
CA HIS A 71 -8.64 -1.75 -12.23
C HIS A 71 -9.56 -0.65 -11.71
N LEU A 72 -9.32 -0.12 -10.50
CA LEU A 72 -10.13 0.91 -9.90
C LEU A 72 -9.72 2.30 -10.36
N GLY A 73 -8.43 2.56 -10.58
CA GLY A 73 -7.89 3.87 -10.93
C GLY A 73 -6.39 3.85 -11.27
N LYS A 74 -5.82 5.02 -11.56
CA LYS A 74 -4.40 5.15 -11.94
C LYS A 74 -3.52 5.24 -10.70
N TRP A 75 -2.51 4.39 -10.59
CA TRP A 75 -1.50 4.53 -9.56
C TRP A 75 -0.72 5.85 -9.72
N ASN A 76 -0.61 6.61 -8.62
CA ASN A 76 0.28 7.76 -8.52
C ASN A 76 1.41 7.44 -7.54
N ARG A 77 1.11 7.30 -6.24
CA ARG A 77 2.09 6.92 -5.21
C ARG A 77 1.59 5.78 -4.32
N ALA A 78 2.39 4.74 -4.16
CA ALA A 78 2.10 3.63 -3.26
C ALA A 78 3.28 3.34 -2.34
N ALA A 79 3.02 3.35 -1.03
CA ALA A 79 4.01 3.08 -0.01
C ALA A 79 3.68 1.80 0.76
N ILE A 80 4.65 0.87 0.85
CA ILE A 80 4.53 -0.32 1.71
C ILE A 80 5.54 -0.18 2.84
N VAL A 81 5.05 -0.20 4.09
CA VAL A 81 5.85 -0.02 5.30
C VAL A 81 5.97 -1.35 6.02
N THR A 82 7.18 -1.92 6.12
CA THR A 82 7.43 -3.25 6.69
C THR A 82 8.89 -3.38 7.09
N ASP A 83 9.23 -4.30 8.00
CA ASP A 83 10.64 -4.58 8.31
C ASP A 83 11.24 -5.70 7.44
N THR A 84 10.44 -6.35 6.59
CA THR A 84 10.88 -7.40 5.67
C THR A 84 11.55 -6.82 4.42
N ASP A 85 12.86 -7.02 4.27
CA ASP A 85 13.66 -6.46 3.15
C ASP A 85 13.25 -6.99 1.78
N GLU A 86 12.76 -8.23 1.71
CA GLU A 86 12.26 -8.84 0.47
C GLU A 86 11.01 -8.11 -0.03
N ILE A 87 10.10 -7.75 0.88
CA ILE A 87 8.88 -7.00 0.52
C ILE A 87 9.26 -5.58 0.08
N ILE A 88 10.18 -4.91 0.78
CA ILE A 88 10.68 -3.58 0.37
C ILE A 88 11.27 -3.64 -1.03
N SER A 89 12.15 -4.61 -1.29
CA SER A 89 12.81 -4.78 -2.58
C SER A 89 11.80 -5.08 -3.69
N PHE A 90 10.82 -5.94 -3.42
CA PHE A 90 9.72 -6.23 -4.32
C PHE A 90 8.89 -4.98 -4.64
N THR A 91 8.45 -4.22 -3.63
CA THR A 91 7.68 -2.99 -3.81
C THR A 91 8.43 -1.98 -4.67
N ASN A 92 9.72 -1.78 -4.40
CA ASN A 92 10.54 -0.87 -5.21
C ASN A 92 10.65 -1.32 -6.67
N GLY A 93 10.75 -2.64 -6.91
CA GLY A 93 10.78 -3.22 -8.25
C GLY A 93 9.47 -3.06 -9.03
N PHE A 94 8.34 -2.90 -8.33
CA PHE A 94 7.01 -2.78 -8.95
C PHE A 94 6.89 -1.55 -9.87
N SER A 95 7.61 -0.47 -9.56
CA SER A 95 7.68 0.76 -10.36
C SER A 95 8.24 0.57 -11.77
N PHE A 96 8.93 -0.55 -12.06
CA PHE A 96 9.44 -0.84 -13.40
C PHE A 96 8.40 -1.51 -14.31
N ILE A 97 7.33 -2.05 -13.72
CA ILE A 97 6.34 -2.88 -14.42
C ILE A 97 5.03 -2.11 -14.56
N ILE A 98 4.60 -1.42 -13.49
CA ILE A 98 3.32 -0.74 -13.41
C ILE A 98 3.54 0.79 -13.42
N PRO A 99 2.81 1.55 -14.25
CA PRO A 99 2.86 3.02 -14.21
C PRO A 99 2.48 3.53 -12.82
N GLY A 100 3.34 4.36 -12.22
CA GLY A 100 3.19 4.87 -10.86
C GLY A 100 4.50 4.75 -10.08
N GLU A 101 4.59 5.42 -8.94
CA GLU A 101 5.73 5.29 -8.04
C GLU A 101 5.38 4.37 -6.87
N PHE A 102 6.19 3.32 -6.66
CA PHE A 102 6.06 2.38 -5.57
C PHE A 102 7.33 2.41 -4.72
N ARG A 103 7.18 2.60 -3.40
CA ARG A 103 8.31 2.68 -2.46
C ARG A 103 8.06 1.84 -1.21
N GLY A 104 9.02 0.96 -0.93
CA GLY A 104 9.10 0.24 0.33
C GLY A 104 9.85 1.05 1.39
N TYR A 105 9.37 1.02 2.63
CA TYR A 105 9.98 1.72 3.78
C TYR A 105 10.08 0.79 4.99
N LYS A 106 11.12 0.97 5.79
CA LYS A 106 11.18 0.33 7.12
C LYS A 106 10.13 0.94 8.04
N ARG A 107 9.66 0.21 9.06
CA ARG A 107 8.64 0.74 9.98
C ARG A 107 9.08 1.99 10.72
N VAL A 108 10.38 2.11 11.02
CA VAL A 108 10.98 3.32 11.61
C VAL A 108 10.84 4.56 10.72
N GLU A 109 10.60 4.39 9.42
CA GLU A 109 10.39 5.46 8.44
C GLU A 109 8.90 5.72 8.15
N PHE A 110 7.97 5.23 8.96
CA PHE A 110 6.52 5.39 8.74
C PHE A 110 6.11 6.85 8.41
N ASN A 111 6.59 7.83 9.19
CA ASN A 111 6.26 9.23 8.95
C ASN A 111 6.80 9.75 7.61
N LYS A 112 7.95 9.25 7.17
CA LYS A 112 8.52 9.60 5.86
C LYS A 112 7.68 8.99 4.73
N ALA A 113 7.26 7.74 4.88
CA ALA A 113 6.38 7.07 3.93
C ALA A 113 5.05 7.81 3.79
N LEU A 114 4.45 8.20 4.91
CA LEU A 114 3.18 8.95 4.95
C LEU A 114 3.31 10.31 4.24
N ASN A 115 4.30 11.11 4.62
CA ASN A 115 4.52 12.41 3.97
C ASN A 115 4.80 12.28 2.47
N TRP A 116 5.47 11.21 2.05
CA TRP A 116 5.76 10.98 0.65
C TRP A 116 4.49 10.63 -0.14
N VAL A 117 3.66 9.71 0.35
CA VAL A 117 2.42 9.36 -0.34
C VAL A 117 1.42 10.53 -0.37
N GLU A 118 1.43 11.40 0.63
CA GLU A 118 0.60 12.62 0.68
C GLU A 118 1.06 13.70 -0.30
N GLY A 119 2.26 13.59 -0.87
CA GLY A 119 2.82 14.60 -1.77
C GLY A 119 3.63 15.70 -1.06
N ASN A 120 3.82 15.60 0.25
CA ASN A 120 4.54 16.61 1.04
C ASN A 120 6.05 16.59 0.77
N ILE A 121 6.59 15.45 0.32
CA ILE A 121 8.00 15.27 -0.03
C ILE A 121 8.16 14.46 -1.34
N SER A 122 9.31 14.61 -2.01
CA SER A 122 9.68 13.89 -3.25
C SER A 122 10.44 12.61 -2.99
#